data_AF-A0A8H9F8P1-F1
#
_entry.id   AF-A0A8H9F8P1-F1
#
_cell.length_a   1.000
_cell.length_b   1.000
_cell.length_c   1.000
_cell.angle_alpha   90.00
_cell.angle_beta   90.00
_cell.angle_gamma   90.00
#
_symmetry.space_group_name_H-M   'P 1'
#
loop_
_entity.id
_entity.type
_entity.pdbx_description
1 polymer ?
#
loop_
_entity_poly.entity_id
_entity_poly.type
_entity_poly.pdbx_seq_one_letter_code
_entity_poly.pdbx_strand_id
1 'polypeptide(L)'
;MWVKFAIALLPIIWLIISLGVMRMPAARACVIGLVLTIVLAIISFKLPVLDTMTGALEGIIIGIWPVMFVIVMALFAYNVTTESGEMKTIQDMLATISTDKRIIVLIIAWGFGGFLESIAGFGTAVAIAAGILIAFGLDPIRASVISLIANTTATAFGAIGLPILTLAEVTNLKQENLSFIVTLQLFVLVLLVPFILVILTEGSIKAVKGVGLITLVRTGYGYSPGNSR
;
A
#
# COMPACT_ATOMS: atom_id res chain seq x y z
N MET A 1 -32.50 -0.34 -2.35
CA MET A 1 -31.16 -0.57 -1.76
C MET A 1 -30.08 -0.52 -2.85
N TRP A 2 -30.16 -1.36 -3.88
CA TRP A 2 -29.20 -1.43 -4.99
C TRP A 2 -29.01 -0.14 -5.80
N VAL A 3 -30.07 0.63 -6.05
CA VAL A 3 -29.96 1.92 -6.79
C VAL A 3 -29.15 2.95 -6.00
N LYS A 4 -29.37 3.06 -4.68
CA LYS A 4 -28.58 3.97 -3.82
C LYS A 4 -27.12 3.53 -3.74
N PHE A 5 -26.88 2.22 -3.71
CA PHE A 5 -25.53 1.66 -3.75
C PHE A 5 -24.80 1.99 -5.06
N ALA A 6 -25.46 1.84 -6.21
CA ALA A 6 -24.90 2.21 -7.51
C ALA A 6 -24.58 3.71 -7.59
N ILE A 7 -25.44 4.57 -7.04
CA ILE A 7 -25.21 6.01 -6.97
C ILE A 7 -24.01 6.34 -6.06
N ALA A 8 -23.88 5.66 -4.92
CA ALA A 8 -22.75 5.85 -4.00
C ALA A 8 -21.40 5.44 -4.61
N LEU A 9 -21.39 4.57 -5.62
CA LEU A 9 -20.18 4.18 -6.34
C LEU A 9 -19.70 5.24 -7.35
N LEU A 10 -20.54 6.19 -7.76
CA LEU A 10 -20.19 7.17 -8.79
C LEU A 10 -18.93 7.99 -8.48
N PRO A 11 -18.73 8.55 -7.26
CA PRO A 11 -17.50 9.26 -6.93
C PRO A 11 -16.25 8.37 -7.01
N ILE A 12 -16.37 7.10 -6.62
CA ILE A 12 -15.28 6.13 -6.65
C ILE A 12 -14.91 5.80 -8.10
N ILE A 13 -15.91 5.52 -8.93
CA ILE A 13 -15.72 5.26 -10.37
C ILE A 13 -15.10 6.48 -11.05
N TRP A 14 -15.55 7.69 -10.70
CA TRP A 14 -14.97 8.93 -11.19
C TRP A 14 -13.48 9.04 -10.86
N LEU A 15 -13.08 8.77 -9.60
CA LEU A 15 -11.67 8.80 -9.21
C LEU A 15 -10.83 7.78 -9.98
N ILE A 16 -11.33 6.55 -10.15
CA ILE A 16 -10.63 5.50 -10.92
C ILE A 16 -10.42 5.93 -12.38
N ILE A 17 -11.46 6.45 -13.04
CA ILE A 17 -11.38 6.86 -14.45
C ILE A 17 -10.50 8.10 -14.62
N SER A 18 -10.68 9.10 -13.76
CA SER A 18 -9.93 10.37 -13.87
C SER A 18 -8.43 10.18 -13.63
N LEU A 19 -8.04 9.32 -12.69
CA LEU A 19 -6.64 9.02 -12.40
C LEU A 19 -6.05 8.00 -13.38
N GLY A 20 -6.75 6.90 -13.66
CA GLY A 20 -6.23 5.80 -14.47
C GLY A 20 -6.26 6.07 -15.97
N VAL A 21 -7.40 6.57 -16.47
CA VAL A 21 -7.64 6.73 -17.92
C VAL A 21 -7.33 8.14 -18.38
N MET A 22 -7.87 9.15 -17.70
CA MET A 22 -7.69 10.55 -18.09
C MET A 22 -6.36 11.14 -17.64
N ARG A 23 -5.62 10.45 -16.75
CA ARG A 23 -4.32 10.86 -16.19
C ARG A 23 -4.34 12.29 -15.65
N MET A 24 -5.47 12.70 -15.04
CA MET A 24 -5.63 14.03 -14.48
C MET A 24 -4.78 14.21 -13.23
N PRO A 25 -4.30 15.43 -12.93
CA PRO A 25 -3.65 15.71 -11.66
C PRO A 25 -4.56 15.35 -10.49
N ALA A 26 -4.05 14.59 -9.52
CA ALA A 26 -4.83 14.07 -8.39
C ALA A 26 -5.59 15.16 -7.63
N ALA A 27 -4.97 16.33 -7.43
CA ALA A 27 -5.61 17.47 -6.79
C ALA A 27 -6.91 17.89 -7.51
N ARG A 28 -6.94 17.91 -8.85
CA ARG A 28 -8.14 18.25 -9.62
C ARG A 28 -9.18 17.13 -9.54
N ALA A 29 -8.74 15.87 -9.66
CA ALA A 29 -9.63 14.71 -9.59
C ALA A 29 -10.38 14.65 -8.25
N CYS A 30 -9.67 14.85 -7.14
CA CYS A 30 -10.23 14.84 -5.78
C CYS A 30 -11.20 16.00 -5.54
N VAL A 31 -10.90 17.22 -6.01
CA VAL A 31 -11.81 18.37 -5.85
C VAL A 31 -13.11 18.12 -6.63
N ILE A 32 -13.04 17.61 -7.86
CA ILE A 32 -14.23 17.26 -8.64
C ILE A 32 -15.00 16.13 -7.94
N GLY A 33 -14.31 15.12 -7.42
CA GLY A 33 -14.91 14.04 -6.64
C GLY A 33 -15.64 14.54 -5.39
N LEU A 34 -15.08 15.52 -4.67
CA LEU A 34 -15.72 16.14 -3.51
C LEU A 34 -17.02 16.86 -3.91
N VAL A 35 -16.97 17.68 -4.95
CA VAL A 35 -18.15 18.39 -5.46
C VAL A 35 -19.23 17.39 -5.90
N LEU A 36 -18.83 16.34 -6.64
CA LEU A 36 -19.74 15.28 -7.06
C LEU A 36 -20.39 14.59 -5.85
N THR A 37 -19.61 14.29 -4.80
CA THR A 37 -20.11 13.65 -3.58
C THR A 37 -21.11 14.54 -2.84
N ILE A 38 -20.83 15.84 -2.71
CA ILE A 38 -21.75 16.82 -2.10
C ILE A 38 -23.07 16.91 -2.87
N VAL A 39 -22.99 17.00 -4.21
CA VAL A 39 -24.18 17.06 -5.07
C VAL A 39 -25.02 15.78 -4.92
N LEU A 40 -24.40 14.61 -4.90
CA LEU A 40 -25.10 13.34 -4.71
C LEU A 40 -25.71 13.22 -3.30
N ALA A 41 -25.01 13.66 -2.25
CA ALA A 41 -25.51 13.65 -0.88
C ALA A 41 -26.81 14.47 -0.72
N ILE A 42 -26.84 15.66 -1.31
CA ILE A 42 -28.01 16.55 -1.23
C ILE A 42 -29.15 16.05 -2.12
N ILE A 43 -28.87 15.71 -3.38
CA ILE A 43 -29.93 15.39 -4.36
C ILE A 43 -30.44 13.96 -4.21
N SER A 44 -29.53 12.98 -4.14
CA SER A 44 -29.89 11.55 -4.18
C SER A 44 -30.19 10.99 -2.80
N PHE A 45 -29.45 11.43 -1.78
CA PHE A 45 -29.63 10.98 -0.39
C PHE A 45 -30.50 11.92 0.45
N LYS A 46 -30.82 13.12 -0.06
CA LYS A 46 -31.70 14.12 0.61
C LYS A 46 -31.21 14.50 2.01
N LEU A 47 -29.89 14.53 2.20
CA LEU A 47 -29.29 14.97 3.46
C LEU A 47 -29.44 16.49 3.62
N PRO A 48 -29.61 17.00 4.86
CA PRO A 48 -29.54 18.43 5.12
C PRO A 48 -28.21 19.02 4.62
N VAL A 49 -28.27 20.23 4.06
CA VAL A 49 -27.08 20.91 3.52
C VAL A 49 -26.06 21.15 4.63
N LEU A 50 -26.53 21.51 5.83
CA LEU A 50 -25.68 21.69 7.01
C LEU A 50 -24.88 20.42 7.33
N ASP A 51 -25.56 19.28 7.46
CA ASP A 51 -24.92 17.99 7.77
C ASP A 51 -23.94 17.53 6.68
N THR A 52 -24.25 17.84 5.41
CA THR A 52 -23.36 17.51 4.29
C THR A 52 -22.07 18.34 4.34
N MET A 53 -22.19 19.63 4.66
CA MET A 53 -21.03 20.54 4.74
C MET A 53 -20.19 20.29 6.00
N THR A 54 -20.82 19.96 7.13
CA THR A 54 -20.07 19.58 8.34
C THR A 54 -19.29 18.29 8.14
N GLY A 55 -19.86 17.28 7.47
CA GLY A 55 -19.13 16.05 7.11
C GLY A 55 -17.98 16.31 6.13
N ALA A 56 -18.14 17.23 5.17
CA ALA A 56 -17.04 17.65 4.30
C ALA A 56 -15.91 18.35 5.08
N LEU A 57 -16.25 19.21 6.04
CA LEU A 57 -15.28 19.89 6.91
C LEU A 57 -14.56 18.91 7.83
N GLU A 58 -15.27 17.94 8.41
CA GLU A 58 -14.69 16.88 9.22
C GLU A 58 -13.63 16.10 8.42
N GLY A 59 -13.95 15.71 7.18
CA GLY A 59 -12.99 15.05 6.29
C GLY A 59 -11.74 15.90 6.00
N ILE A 60 -11.90 17.22 5.82
CA ILE A 60 -10.77 18.14 5.65
C ILE A 60 -9.90 18.20 6.92
N ILE A 61 -10.52 18.28 8.09
CA ILE A 61 -9.81 18.33 9.38
C ILE A 61 -9.05 17.02 9.63
N ILE A 62 -9.67 15.87 9.37
CA ILE A 62 -9.03 14.55 9.44
C ILE A 62 -7.85 14.45 8.44
N GLY A 63 -8.01 15.02 7.25
CA GLY A 63 -6.91 15.10 6.28
C GLY A 63 -5.73 15.94 6.77
N ILE A 64 -6.00 17.15 7.28
CA ILE A 64 -4.95 18.11 7.66
C ILE A 64 -4.28 17.75 8.98
N TRP A 65 -5.05 17.31 9.98
CA TRP A 65 -4.50 17.10 11.31
C TRP A 65 -3.88 15.71 11.48
N PRO A 66 -4.64 14.60 11.63
CA PRO A 66 -4.00 13.31 11.86
C PRO A 66 -3.25 12.78 10.64
N VAL A 67 -3.79 12.90 9.42
CA VAL A 67 -3.17 12.28 8.24
C VAL A 67 -1.89 12.99 7.82
N MET A 68 -1.94 14.29 7.53
CA MET A 68 -0.75 15.04 7.12
C MET A 68 0.33 15.08 8.20
N PHE A 69 -0.04 15.15 9.49
CA PHE A 69 0.95 15.15 10.57
C PHE A 69 1.73 13.82 10.63
N VAL A 70 1.05 12.68 10.51
CA VAL A 70 1.70 11.36 10.45
C VAL A 70 2.64 11.25 9.25
N ILE A 71 2.20 11.72 8.08
CA ILE A 71 3.04 11.73 6.86
C ILE A 71 4.30 12.58 7.07
N VAL A 72 4.15 13.80 7.61
CA VAL A 72 5.28 14.70 7.85
C VAL A 72 6.28 14.09 8.83
N MET A 73 5.80 13.52 9.93
CA MET A 73 6.68 12.88 10.92
C MET A 73 7.40 11.65 10.36
N ALA A 74 6.70 10.85 9.55
CA ALA A 74 7.29 9.70 8.88
C ALA A 74 8.34 10.11 7.84
N LEU A 75 8.04 11.10 6.99
CA LEU A 75 8.98 11.64 6.01
C LEU A 75 10.17 12.31 6.68
N PHE A 76 9.96 12.99 7.80
CA PHE A 76 11.03 13.55 8.60
C PHE A 76 11.96 12.45 9.11
N ALA A 77 11.41 11.40 9.75
CA ALA A 77 12.21 10.26 10.21
C ALA A 77 12.97 9.61 9.05
N TYR A 78 12.31 9.36 7.92
CA TYR A 78 12.93 8.82 6.71
C TYR A 78 14.08 9.70 6.19
N ASN A 79 13.86 11.01 6.07
CA ASN A 79 14.87 11.94 5.59
C ASN A 79 16.05 12.00 6.55
N VAL A 80 15.82 12.01 7.86
CA VAL A 80 16.89 11.96 8.86
C VAL A 80 17.72 10.68 8.72
N THR A 81 17.08 9.51 8.57
CA THR A 81 17.80 8.23 8.36
C THR A 81 18.54 8.18 7.01
N THR A 82 18.04 8.89 6.00
CA THR A 82 18.66 8.95 4.68
C THR A 82 19.87 9.88 4.68
N GLU A 83 19.74 11.08 5.24
CA GLU A 83 20.81 12.06 5.39
C GLU A 83 21.91 11.59 6.34
N SER A 84 21.58 10.78 7.37
CA SER A 84 22.59 10.17 8.24
C SER A 84 23.39 9.05 7.55
N GLY A 85 23.01 8.63 6.34
CA GLY A 85 23.63 7.53 5.61
C GLY A 85 23.23 6.13 6.09
N GLU A 86 22.53 6.03 7.22
CA GLU A 86 22.12 4.76 7.83
C GLU A 86 21.14 3.98 6.95
N MET A 87 20.29 4.68 6.18
CA MET A 87 19.41 4.04 5.21
C MET A 87 20.23 3.23 4.19
N LYS A 88 21.40 3.71 3.77
CA LYS A 88 22.28 2.98 2.83
C LYS A 88 22.87 1.74 3.48
N THR A 89 23.28 1.84 4.74
CA THR A 89 23.75 0.70 5.54
C THR A 89 22.68 -0.40 5.61
N ILE A 90 21.42 -0.03 5.87
CA ILE A 90 20.29 -0.97 5.89
C ILE A 90 20.11 -1.63 4.52
N GLN A 91 20.19 -0.86 3.44
CA GLN A 91 20.06 -1.38 2.07
C GLN A 91 21.17 -2.38 1.73
N ASP A 92 22.42 -2.06 2.05
CA ASP A 92 23.58 -2.92 1.80
C ASP A 92 23.53 -4.20 2.64
N MET A 93 23.07 -4.10 3.89
CA MET A 93 22.80 -5.27 4.73
C MET A 93 21.72 -6.16 4.11
N LEU A 94 20.60 -5.61 3.63
CA LEU A 94 19.53 -6.40 3.02
C LEU A 94 19.96 -7.06 1.70
N ALA A 95 20.79 -6.39 0.91
CA ALA A 95 21.32 -6.89 -0.35
C ALA A 95 22.33 -8.04 -0.19
N THR A 96 23.01 -8.13 0.96
CA THR A 96 24.04 -9.16 1.23
C THR A 96 23.48 -10.44 1.89
N ILE A 97 22.20 -10.46 2.27
CA ILE A 97 21.56 -11.62 2.94
C ILE A 97 21.51 -12.87 2.05
N SER A 98 21.41 -12.70 0.74
CA SER A 98 21.28 -13.82 -0.19
C SER A 98 22.02 -13.54 -1.49
N THR A 99 22.41 -14.60 -2.19
CA THR A 99 22.93 -14.53 -3.56
C THR A 99 21.83 -14.72 -4.61
N ASP A 100 20.64 -15.18 -4.21
CA ASP A 100 19.50 -15.38 -5.12
C ASP A 100 18.70 -14.08 -5.29
N LYS A 101 18.66 -13.58 -6.52
CA LYS A 101 17.93 -12.37 -6.93
C LYS A 101 16.44 -12.43 -6.56
N ARG A 102 15.82 -13.62 -6.60
CA ARG A 102 14.41 -13.83 -6.22
C ARG A 102 14.20 -13.55 -4.73
N ILE A 103 15.10 -14.08 -3.90
CA ILE A 103 15.04 -13.91 -2.45
C ILE A 103 15.26 -12.45 -2.09
N ILE A 104 16.22 -11.77 -2.73
CA ILE A 104 16.48 -10.34 -2.54
C ILE A 104 15.25 -9.50 -2.87
N VAL A 105 14.58 -9.77 -3.99
CA VAL A 105 13.33 -9.08 -4.35
C VAL A 105 12.26 -9.27 -3.28
N LEU A 106 12.11 -10.48 -2.73
CA LEU A 106 11.17 -10.73 -1.65
C LEU A 106 11.59 -10.04 -0.34
N ILE A 107 12.88 -9.98 -0.02
CA ILE A 107 13.38 -9.25 1.15
C ILE A 107 13.04 -7.76 1.02
N ILE A 108 13.34 -7.17 -0.14
CA ILE A 108 13.34 -5.72 -0.33
C ILE A 108 11.95 -5.21 -0.68
N ALA A 109 11.33 -5.72 -1.74
CA ALA A 109 10.04 -5.18 -2.21
C ALA A 109 8.88 -5.62 -1.32
N TRP A 110 8.86 -6.88 -0.90
CA TRP A 110 7.75 -7.43 -0.12
C TRP A 110 7.93 -7.21 1.38
N GLY A 111 9.08 -7.63 1.95
CA GLY A 111 9.34 -7.51 3.37
C GLY A 111 9.61 -6.07 3.82
N PHE A 112 10.73 -5.50 3.40
CA PHE A 112 11.16 -4.16 3.78
C PHE A 112 10.23 -3.07 3.24
N GLY A 113 9.79 -3.19 1.98
CA GLY A 113 8.80 -2.30 1.40
C GLY A 113 7.47 -2.30 2.17
N GLY A 114 6.94 -3.47 2.51
CA GLY A 114 5.72 -3.57 3.31
C GLY A 114 5.86 -2.98 4.72
N PHE A 115 7.02 -3.18 5.36
CA PHE A 115 7.36 -2.56 6.64
C PHE A 115 7.40 -1.03 6.54
N LEU A 116 8.08 -0.48 5.53
CA LEU A 116 8.14 0.96 5.30
C LEU A 116 6.76 1.55 4.98
N GLU A 117 5.91 0.84 4.23
CA GLU A 117 4.54 1.29 3.96
C GLU A 117 3.70 1.31 5.26
N SER A 118 3.97 0.38 6.18
CA SER A 118 3.29 0.32 7.47
C SER A 118 3.67 1.46 8.40
N ILE A 119 4.92 1.97 8.34
CA ILE A 119 5.39 3.09 9.17
C ILE A 119 5.12 4.44 8.49
N ALA A 120 5.49 4.58 7.22
CA ALA A 120 5.43 5.85 6.50
C ALA A 120 4.14 6.03 5.71
N GLY A 121 3.66 4.97 5.06
CA GLY A 121 2.49 4.99 4.20
C GLY A 121 2.66 5.84 2.93
N PHE A 122 1.54 5.96 2.22
CA PHE A 122 1.34 6.88 1.09
C PHE A 122 2.30 6.66 -0.10
N GLY A 123 2.78 5.43 -0.29
CA GLY A 123 3.58 5.04 -1.45
C GLY A 123 5.06 5.44 -1.38
N THR A 124 5.50 6.04 -0.28
CA THR A 124 6.92 6.36 -0.04
C THR A 124 7.79 5.10 -0.10
N ALA A 125 7.28 3.99 0.44
CA ALA A 125 7.95 2.70 0.45
C ALA A 125 8.20 2.14 -0.96
N VAL A 126 7.29 2.39 -1.90
CA VAL A 126 7.41 1.93 -3.29
C VAL A 126 8.64 2.55 -3.96
N ALA A 127 8.82 3.86 -3.79
CA ALA A 127 9.94 4.59 -4.39
C ALA A 127 11.29 4.09 -3.83
N ILE A 128 11.36 3.86 -2.52
CA ILE A 128 12.56 3.37 -1.84
C ILE A 128 12.90 1.96 -2.31
N ALA A 129 11.95 1.03 -2.21
CA ALA A 129 12.16 -0.35 -2.63
C ALA A 129 12.57 -0.44 -4.11
N ALA A 130 11.94 0.35 -4.99
CA ALA A 130 12.30 0.38 -6.41
C ALA A 130 13.73 0.90 -6.60
N GLY A 131 14.12 1.98 -5.91
CA GLY A 131 15.49 2.53 -5.98
C GLY A 131 16.56 1.52 -5.57
N ILE A 132 16.32 0.76 -4.50
CA ILE A 132 17.25 -0.28 -4.04
C ILE A 132 17.38 -1.40 -5.07
N LEU A 133 16.26 -1.86 -5.64
CA LEU A 133 16.27 -2.88 -6.68
C LEU A 133 17.00 -2.43 -7.94
N ILE A 134 16.89 -1.15 -8.31
CA ILE A 134 17.65 -0.56 -9.42
C ILE A 134 19.14 -0.56 -9.12
N ALA A 135 19.54 -0.15 -7.90
CA ALA A 135 20.94 -0.21 -7.47
C ALA A 135 21.50 -1.64 -7.47
N PHE A 136 20.63 -2.63 -7.23
CA PHE A 136 20.96 -4.06 -7.30
C PHE A 136 20.96 -4.65 -8.74
N GLY A 137 20.79 -3.80 -9.77
CA GLY A 137 20.87 -4.23 -11.17
C GLY A 137 19.58 -4.85 -11.71
N LEU A 138 18.42 -4.49 -11.17
CA LEU A 138 17.15 -4.68 -11.87
C LEU A 138 16.91 -3.52 -12.84
N ASP A 139 16.28 -3.84 -13.97
CA ASP A 139 15.78 -2.83 -14.90
C ASP A 139 14.81 -1.87 -14.17
N PRO A 140 14.91 -0.54 -14.37
CA PRO A 140 14.06 0.44 -13.69
C PRO A 140 12.56 0.19 -13.81
N ILE A 141 12.08 -0.19 -15.00
CA ILE A 141 10.65 -0.46 -15.22
C ILE A 141 10.26 -1.71 -14.45
N ARG A 142 11.07 -2.77 -14.53
CA ARG A 142 10.80 -4.02 -13.80
C ARG A 142 10.83 -3.81 -12.28
N ALA A 143 11.78 -3.05 -11.76
CA ALA A 143 11.89 -2.71 -10.35
C ALA A 143 10.65 -1.95 -9.87
N SER A 144 10.22 -0.92 -10.59
CA SER A 144 9.00 -0.18 -10.26
C SER A 144 7.75 -1.06 -10.28
N VAL A 145 7.60 -1.93 -11.28
CA VAL A 145 6.46 -2.85 -11.37
C VAL A 145 6.44 -3.84 -10.20
N ILE A 146 7.60 -4.44 -9.87
CA ILE A 146 7.76 -5.34 -8.73
C ILE A 146 7.39 -4.63 -7.43
N SER A 147 7.89 -3.41 -7.20
CA SER A 147 7.59 -2.64 -5.99
C SER A 147 6.12 -2.21 -5.90
N LEU A 148 5.49 -1.85 -7.03
CA LEU A 148 4.07 -1.50 -7.06
C LEU A 148 3.17 -2.70 -6.74
N ILE A 149 3.48 -3.86 -7.32
CA ILE A 149 2.73 -5.10 -7.05
C ILE A 149 2.93 -5.53 -5.59
N ALA A 150 4.17 -5.47 -5.09
CA ALA A 150 4.48 -5.81 -3.71
C ALA A 150 3.72 -4.94 -2.70
N ASN A 151 3.53 -3.65 -2.99
CA ASN A 151 2.84 -2.73 -2.09
C ASN A 151 1.32 -2.96 -1.99
N THR A 152 0.72 -3.65 -2.96
CA THR A 152 -0.75 -3.75 -3.11
C THR A 152 -1.45 -4.31 -1.86
N THR A 153 -0.83 -5.24 -1.14
CA THR A 153 -1.41 -5.83 0.09
C THR A 153 -1.03 -5.06 1.35
N ALA A 154 0.13 -4.39 1.36
CA ALA A 154 0.63 -3.67 2.53
C ALA A 154 -0.17 -2.38 2.78
N THR A 155 -0.65 -1.71 1.73
CA THR A 155 -1.37 -0.44 1.83
C THR A 155 -2.63 -0.50 2.70
N ALA A 156 -3.30 -1.66 2.79
CA ALA A 156 -4.47 -1.83 3.66
C ALA A 156 -4.14 -1.65 5.16
N PHE A 157 -2.90 -1.92 5.55
CA PHE A 157 -2.38 -1.76 6.91
C PHE A 157 -1.41 -0.58 7.04
N GLY A 158 -1.32 0.25 6.00
CA GLY A 158 -0.39 1.38 5.93
C GLY A 158 -0.60 2.38 7.06
N ALA A 159 0.47 3.11 7.39
CA ALA A 159 0.50 4.12 8.45
C ALA A 159 -0.16 3.65 9.76
N ILE A 160 0.29 2.48 10.25
CA ILE A 160 -0.16 1.86 11.51
C ILE A 160 -1.67 1.57 11.50
N GLY A 161 -2.19 1.13 10.36
CA GLY A 161 -3.59 0.71 10.24
C GLY A 161 -4.61 1.85 10.16
N LEU A 162 -4.18 3.09 9.89
CA LEU A 162 -5.07 4.24 9.69
C LEU A 162 -6.26 3.96 8.73
N PRO A 163 -6.10 3.26 7.60
CA PRO A 163 -7.23 2.92 6.73
C PRO A 163 -8.31 2.08 7.43
N ILE A 164 -7.91 1.14 8.30
CA ILE A 164 -8.84 0.29 9.03
C ILE A 164 -9.49 1.06 10.17
N LEU A 165 -8.72 1.89 10.88
CA LEU A 165 -9.21 2.75 11.96
C LEU A 165 -10.28 3.72 11.45
N THR A 166 -9.95 4.46 10.39
CA THR A 166 -10.88 5.42 9.76
C THR A 166 -12.11 4.74 9.20
N LEU A 167 -11.96 3.56 8.57
CA LEU A 167 -13.10 2.80 8.06
C LEU A 167 -14.02 2.31 9.19
N ALA A 168 -13.46 1.83 10.30
CA ALA A 168 -14.22 1.40 11.47
C ALA A 168 -15.02 2.56 12.08
N GLU A 169 -14.41 3.74 12.16
CA GLU A 169 -15.03 4.96 12.69
C GLU A 169 -16.21 5.43 11.82
N VAL A 170 -16.01 5.57 10.50
CA VAL A 170 -17.08 6.07 9.60
C VAL A 170 -18.22 5.07 9.37
N THR A 171 -17.96 3.77 9.54
CA THR A 171 -18.99 2.72 9.41
C THR A 171 -19.61 2.30 10.74
N ASN A 172 -19.07 2.79 11.86
CA ASN A 172 -19.46 2.40 13.21
C ASN A 172 -19.39 0.87 13.44
N LEU A 173 -18.36 0.24 12.87
CA LEU A 173 -18.09 -1.18 12.98
C LEU A 173 -16.95 -1.44 13.98
N LYS A 174 -16.98 -2.62 14.63
CA LYS A 174 -15.89 -3.04 15.52
C LYS A 174 -14.60 -3.22 14.72
N GLN A 175 -13.54 -2.50 15.12
CA GLN A 175 -12.21 -2.57 14.51
C GLN A 175 -11.65 -3.99 14.45
N GLU A 176 -11.85 -4.80 15.49
CA GLU A 176 -11.38 -6.19 15.54
C GLU A 176 -12.00 -7.05 14.44
N ASN A 177 -13.33 -6.98 14.29
CA ASN A 177 -14.05 -7.73 13.27
C ASN A 177 -13.68 -7.25 11.86
N LEU A 178 -13.54 -5.93 11.68
CA LEU A 178 -13.16 -5.36 10.39
C LEU A 178 -11.75 -5.78 9.97
N SER A 179 -10.79 -5.67 10.89
CA SER A 179 -9.41 -6.13 10.69
C SER A 179 -9.36 -7.61 10.31
N PHE A 180 -10.13 -8.45 10.99
CA PHE A 180 -10.18 -9.89 10.71
C PHE A 180 -10.72 -10.18 9.30
N ILE A 181 -11.84 -9.55 8.91
CA ILE A 181 -12.45 -9.75 7.59
C ILE A 181 -11.53 -9.25 6.48
N VAL A 182 -10.94 -8.06 6.64
CA VAL A 182 -10.00 -7.49 5.66
C VAL A 182 -8.77 -8.38 5.52
N THR A 183 -8.23 -8.90 6.61
CA THR A 183 -7.11 -9.84 6.59
C THR A 183 -7.48 -11.12 5.84
N LEU A 184 -8.67 -11.68 6.09
CA LEU A 184 -9.13 -12.89 5.41
C LEU A 184 -9.35 -12.67 3.92
N GLN A 185 -9.82 -11.50 3.51
CA GLN A 185 -9.97 -11.12 2.11
C GLN A 185 -8.61 -10.94 1.42
N LEU A 186 -7.65 -10.32 2.11
CA LEU A 186 -6.30 -10.10 1.57
C LEU A 186 -5.41 -11.33 1.65
N PHE A 187 -5.73 -12.32 2.49
CA PHE A 187 -4.93 -13.53 2.72
C PHE A 187 -4.53 -14.22 1.41
N VAL A 188 -5.47 -14.34 0.47
CA VAL A 188 -5.21 -14.95 -0.84
C VAL A 188 -4.18 -14.13 -1.62
N LEU A 189 -4.28 -12.80 -1.62
CA LEU A 189 -3.30 -11.94 -2.28
C LEU A 189 -1.94 -11.95 -1.57
N VAL A 190 -1.94 -11.97 -0.23
CA VAL A 190 -0.70 -12.04 0.58
C VAL A 190 0.08 -13.31 0.28
N LEU A 191 -0.61 -14.43 0.03
CA LEU A 191 0.03 -15.65 -0.43
C LEU A 191 0.49 -15.56 -1.89
N LEU A 192 -0.34 -15.04 -2.79
CA LEU A 192 -0.06 -15.04 -4.24
C LEU A 192 1.03 -14.04 -4.65
N VAL A 193 1.06 -12.85 -4.06
CA VAL A 193 1.97 -11.78 -4.50
C VAL A 193 3.44 -12.20 -4.44
N PRO A 194 3.95 -12.82 -3.37
CA PRO A 194 5.32 -13.33 -3.35
C PRO A 194 5.66 -14.26 -4.53
N PHE A 195 4.74 -15.14 -4.95
CA PHE A 195 4.95 -15.98 -6.14
C PHE A 195 4.99 -15.16 -7.42
N ILE A 196 4.12 -14.15 -7.55
CA ILE A 196 4.12 -13.22 -8.70
C ILE A 196 5.44 -12.46 -8.77
N LEU A 197 5.97 -11.98 -7.64
CA LEU A 197 7.26 -11.27 -7.60
C LEU A 197 8.42 -12.17 -8.05
N VAL A 198 8.44 -13.44 -7.63
CA VAL A 198 9.45 -14.42 -8.08
C VAL A 198 9.36 -14.65 -9.59
N ILE A 199 8.14 -14.83 -10.13
CA ILE A 199 7.93 -15.01 -11.57
C ILE A 199 8.38 -13.78 -12.35
N LEU A 200 8.06 -12.58 -11.88
CA LEU A 200 8.45 -11.32 -12.53
C LEU A 200 9.96 -11.05 -12.47
N THR A 201 10.63 -11.55 -11.44
CA THR A 201 12.09 -11.40 -11.30
C THR A 201 12.84 -12.17 -12.40
N GLU A 202 12.35 -13.36 -12.76
CA GLU A 202 13.00 -14.23 -13.75
C GLU A 202 12.33 -14.28 -15.13
N GLY A 203 11.10 -13.78 -15.26
CA GLY A 203 10.34 -13.82 -16.50
C GLY A 203 9.84 -15.22 -16.89
N SER A 204 9.82 -16.19 -15.98
CA SER A 204 9.39 -17.57 -16.27
C SER A 204 8.64 -18.21 -15.09
N ILE A 205 7.54 -18.92 -15.38
CA ILE A 205 6.76 -19.68 -14.40
C ILE A 205 7.59 -20.82 -13.77
N LYS A 206 8.64 -21.28 -14.47
CA LYS A 206 9.57 -22.30 -13.94
C LYS A 206 10.41 -21.79 -12.75
N ALA A 207 10.49 -20.47 -12.56
CA ALA A 207 11.18 -19.82 -11.43
C ALA A 207 10.57 -20.13 -10.05
N VAL A 208 9.35 -20.64 -10.01
CA VAL A 208 8.72 -21.05 -8.73
C VAL A 208 9.30 -22.38 -8.22
N LYS A 209 9.88 -23.21 -9.11
CA LYS A 209 10.52 -24.48 -8.71
C LYS A 209 11.78 -24.19 -7.89
N GLY A 210 11.82 -24.73 -6.66
CA GLY A 210 12.95 -24.60 -5.73
C GLY A 210 12.80 -23.51 -4.67
N VAL A 211 11.98 -22.47 -4.91
CA VAL A 211 11.79 -21.34 -3.97
C VAL A 211 10.41 -21.34 -3.33
N GLY A 212 9.47 -22.16 -3.82
CA GLY A 212 8.09 -22.21 -3.33
C GLY A 212 7.94 -22.41 -1.81
N LEU A 213 8.81 -23.20 -1.17
CA LEU A 213 8.80 -23.35 0.29
C LEU A 213 9.30 -22.08 1.00
N ILE A 214 10.32 -21.40 0.47
CA ILE A 214 10.88 -20.15 1.00
C ILE A 214 9.88 -18.99 0.84
N THR A 215 9.14 -18.98 -0.28
CA THR A 215 8.05 -18.04 -0.56
C THR A 215 6.87 -18.22 0.42
N LEU A 216 6.61 -19.45 0.88
CA LEU A 216 5.51 -19.81 1.78
C LEU A 216 5.90 -19.69 3.26
N VAL A 217 7.13 -20.06 3.63
CA VAL A 217 7.67 -20.00 5.01
C VAL A 217 7.82 -18.57 5.50
N ARG A 218 8.05 -17.60 4.61
CA ARG A 218 8.21 -16.19 5.03
C ARG A 218 6.91 -15.46 5.35
N THR A 219 5.77 -16.06 5.04
CA THR A 219 4.44 -15.58 5.44
C THR A 219 4.06 -16.02 6.87
N GLY A 220 4.85 -16.88 7.51
CA GLY A 220 4.62 -17.31 8.89
C GLY A 220 5.85 -17.94 9.54
N TYR A 221 6.46 -17.20 10.48
CA TYR A 221 7.49 -17.66 11.45
C TYR A 221 8.86 -18.09 10.90
N GLY A 222 9.91 -17.49 11.49
CA GLY A 222 11.30 -17.87 11.25
C GLY A 222 11.71 -19.13 12.01
N TYR A 223 12.66 -19.89 11.44
CA TYR A 223 13.88 -20.39 12.10
C TYR A 223 14.76 -21.14 11.09
N SER A 224 16.08 -21.00 11.25
CA SER A 224 17.17 -21.78 10.63
C SER A 224 17.41 -23.04 11.46
N PRO A 225 17.79 -24.22 10.95
CA PRO A 225 19.24 -24.49 10.90
C PRO A 225 19.70 -25.38 9.72
N GLY A 226 20.87 -25.01 9.17
CA GLY A 226 21.98 -25.90 8.81
C GLY A 226 21.80 -26.97 7.71
N ASN A 227 22.62 -26.91 6.65
CA ASN A 227 23.93 -27.61 6.57
C ASN A 227 24.39 -27.82 5.12
N SER A 228 25.69 -27.60 4.90
CA SER A 228 26.60 -28.18 3.86
C SER A 228 26.30 -27.84 2.39
N ARG A 229 27.18 -27.17 1.66
CA ARG A 229 28.65 -27.15 1.64
C ARG A 229 29.18 -25.77 1.23
#